data_AF-A0A8J2K7L7-F1
#
_entry.id   AF-A0A8J2K7L7-F1
#
_cell.length_a   1.000
_cell.length_b   1.000
_cell.length_c   1.000
_cell.angle_alpha   90.00
_cell.angle_beta   90.00
_cell.angle_gamma   90.00
#
_symmetry.space_group_name_H-M   'P 1'
#
loop_
_entity.id
_entity.type
_entity.pdbx_description
1 polymer ?
#
loop_
_entity_poly.entity_id
_entity_poly.type
_entity_poly.pdbx_seq_one_letter_code
_entity_poly.pdbx_strand_id
1 'polypeptide(L)'
;MGEKSRHEEAALKKFRPLAANLCHHPEQMRDENLLQWLRARDCNIKAAEEMLRKAMLWRQKNKIDEILAWQAPSEFVSQYPYDMDGEDKEGYPVFLVPLGRWDIRRAYESGHQKLMRQYIDQLLERALEKARMKNLTDPGSKYVNQAVFIWDLDGLTMRQMTSTGMIDVCLDICKNLENHYPEIMKISISINGKFKEQIFEMRLCETNMFLDTGYTVECK
;
A
#
# COMPACT_ATOMS: atom_id res chain seq x y z
N MET A 1 12.52 1.20 8.20
CA MET A 1 11.97 1.00 9.56
C MET A 1 13.03 1.31 10.63
N GLY A 2 12.71 2.13 11.63
CA GLY A 2 13.62 2.51 12.73
C GLY A 2 13.71 1.47 13.84
N GLU A 3 14.70 1.62 14.74
CA GLU A 3 14.88 0.76 15.92
C GLU A 3 13.63 0.76 16.82
N LYS A 4 13.32 -0.40 17.41
CA LYS A 4 12.15 -0.59 18.28
C LYS A 4 12.38 0.21 19.58
N SER A 5 11.46 1.10 19.94
CA SER A 5 11.55 1.81 21.22
C SER A 5 11.14 0.91 22.39
N ARG A 6 11.54 1.25 23.63
CA ARG A 6 11.07 0.54 24.84
C ARG A 6 9.55 0.53 24.97
N HIS A 7 8.88 1.59 24.50
CA HIS A 7 7.43 1.67 24.49
C HIS A 7 6.82 0.67 23.50
N GLU A 8 7.38 0.59 22.30
CA GLU A 8 6.96 -0.37 21.27
C GLU A 8 7.17 -1.82 21.71
N GLU A 9 8.30 -2.14 22.35
CA GLU A 9 8.55 -3.47 22.90
C GLU A 9 7.51 -3.87 23.96
N ALA A 10 7.14 -2.94 24.84
CA ALA A 10 6.13 -3.17 25.87
C ALA A 10 4.72 -3.37 25.26
N ALA A 11 4.38 -2.58 24.23
CA ALA A 11 3.12 -2.72 23.50
C ALA A 11 3.08 -4.06 22.74
N LEU A 12 4.17 -4.44 22.08
CA LEU A 12 4.29 -5.66 21.30
C LEU A 12 4.10 -6.92 22.15
N LYS A 13 4.66 -6.96 23.37
CA LYS A 13 4.46 -8.08 24.32
C LYS A 13 2.98 -8.29 24.65
N LYS A 14 2.20 -7.21 24.78
CA LYS A 14 0.77 -7.27 25.06
C LYS A 14 -0.07 -7.56 23.81
N PHE A 15 0.38 -7.10 22.65
CA PHE A 15 -0.33 -7.24 21.38
C PHE A 15 -0.19 -8.64 20.77
N ARG A 16 0.98 -9.28 20.91
CA ARG A 16 1.29 -10.61 20.37
C ARG A 16 0.23 -11.69 20.67
N PRO A 17 -0.25 -11.91 21.91
CA PRO A 17 -1.28 -12.91 22.17
C PRO A 17 -2.63 -12.58 21.51
N LEU A 18 -2.95 -11.30 21.32
CA LEU A 18 -4.18 -10.87 20.64
C LEU A 18 -4.08 -11.15 19.13
N ALA A 19 -2.94 -10.81 18.53
CA ALA A 19 -2.64 -11.08 17.13
C ALA A 19 -2.59 -12.59 16.82
N ALA A 20 -2.10 -13.42 17.74
CA ALA A 20 -2.05 -14.87 17.57
C ALA A 20 -3.43 -15.51 17.34
N ASN A 21 -4.51 -14.89 17.83
CA ASN A 21 -5.88 -15.36 17.61
C ASN A 21 -6.46 -14.94 16.24
N LEU A 22 -5.78 -14.03 15.53
CA LEU A 22 -6.25 -13.41 14.29
C LEU A 22 -5.39 -13.79 13.08
N CYS A 23 -4.08 -13.91 13.26
CA CYS A 23 -3.14 -14.23 12.21
C CYS A 23 -3.07 -15.75 11.96
N HIS A 24 -2.95 -16.14 10.70
CA HIS A 24 -2.93 -17.54 10.27
C HIS A 24 -1.58 -17.97 9.70
N HIS A 25 -0.70 -17.02 9.41
CA HIS A 25 0.60 -17.29 8.80
C HIS A 25 1.77 -16.82 9.69
N PRO A 26 2.87 -17.59 9.79
CA PRO A 26 3.99 -17.26 10.67
C PRO A 26 4.63 -15.89 10.41
N GLU A 27 4.68 -15.45 9.15
CA GLU A 27 5.23 -14.14 8.80
C GLU A 27 4.41 -12.99 9.37
N GLN A 28 3.08 -13.13 9.47
CA GLN A 28 2.23 -12.11 10.11
C GLN A 28 2.59 -11.91 11.59
N MET A 29 3.14 -12.96 12.24
CA MET A 29 3.54 -12.97 13.64
C MET A 29 4.99 -12.50 13.89
N ARG A 30 5.71 -12.08 12.86
CA ARG A 30 7.01 -11.40 13.02
C ARG A 30 6.82 -10.05 13.70
N ASP A 31 7.73 -9.71 14.61
CA ASP A 31 7.69 -8.46 15.35
C ASP A 31 7.58 -7.25 14.42
N GLU A 32 8.34 -7.26 13.34
CA GLU A 32 8.40 -6.18 12.35
C GLU A 32 7.05 -5.93 11.69
N ASN A 33 6.26 -6.98 11.46
CA ASN A 33 4.93 -6.89 10.85
C ASN A 33 3.87 -6.52 11.89
N LEU A 34 3.96 -7.06 13.11
CA LEU A 34 3.08 -6.68 14.22
C LEU A 34 3.24 -5.21 14.62
N LEU A 35 4.46 -4.68 14.54
CA LEU A 35 4.75 -3.29 14.82
C LEU A 35 4.10 -2.31 13.82
N GLN A 36 3.81 -2.72 12.58
CA GLN A 36 3.10 -1.87 11.63
C GLN A 36 1.70 -1.53 12.13
N TRP A 37 0.98 -2.51 12.68
CA TRP A 37 -0.35 -2.30 13.28
C TRP A 37 -0.30 -1.40 14.52
N LEU A 38 0.72 -1.58 15.36
CA LEU A 38 0.90 -0.76 16.55
C LEU A 38 1.24 0.69 16.18
N ARG A 39 2.19 0.90 15.26
CA ARG A 39 2.61 2.24 14.82
C ARG A 39 1.48 3.00 14.13
N ALA A 40 0.70 2.33 13.29
CA ALA A 40 -0.46 2.93 12.64
C ALA A 40 -1.53 3.46 13.62
N ARG A 41 -1.45 3.08 14.91
CA ARG A 41 -2.40 3.49 15.95
C ARG A 41 -1.67 4.02 17.19
N ASP A 42 -0.50 4.62 17.04
CA ASP A 42 0.27 5.24 18.14
C ASP A 42 0.49 4.30 19.35
N CYS A 43 0.76 3.03 19.07
CA CYS A 43 0.89 1.94 20.05
C CYS A 43 -0.36 1.71 20.93
N ASN A 44 -1.53 2.20 20.53
CA ASN A 44 -2.81 1.87 21.16
C ASN A 44 -3.19 0.43 20.81
N ILE A 45 -2.98 -0.48 21.76
CA ILE A 45 -3.19 -1.92 21.60
C ILE A 45 -4.63 -2.26 21.18
N LYS A 46 -5.65 -1.60 21.74
CA LYS A 46 -7.05 -1.88 21.41
C LYS A 46 -7.37 -1.47 19.97
N ALA A 47 -6.94 -0.27 19.58
CA ALA A 47 -7.16 0.22 18.22
C ALA A 47 -6.38 -0.60 17.18
N ALA A 48 -5.15 -1.01 17.50
CA ALA A 48 -4.34 -1.89 16.65
C ALA A 48 -4.98 -3.29 16.49
N GLU A 49 -5.54 -3.86 17.56
CA GLU A 49 -6.26 -5.14 17.51
C GLU A 49 -7.52 -5.04 16.65
N GLU A 50 -8.31 -3.99 16.84
CA GLU A 50 -9.51 -3.76 16.04
C GLU A 50 -9.17 -3.60 14.55
N MET A 51 -8.11 -2.84 14.24
CA MET A 51 -7.61 -2.66 12.89
C MET A 51 -7.15 -4.00 12.27
N LEU A 52 -6.32 -4.76 12.98
CA LEU A 52 -5.86 -6.08 12.53
C LEU A 52 -7.03 -7.04 12.28
N ARG A 53 -8.02 -7.06 13.19
CA ARG A 53 -9.22 -7.90 13.05
C ARG A 53 -10.01 -7.53 11.79
N LYS A 54 -10.22 -6.23 11.54
CA LYS A 54 -10.89 -5.75 10.32
C LYS A 54 -10.11 -6.14 9.07
N ALA A 55 -8.78 -6.03 9.09
CA ALA A 55 -7.94 -6.44 7.99
C ALA A 55 -8.03 -7.95 7.71
N MET A 56 -7.99 -8.81 8.73
CA MET A 56 -8.12 -10.27 8.52
C MET A 56 -9.49 -10.65 7.95
N LEU A 57 -10.58 -10.01 8.41
CA LEU A 57 -11.91 -10.20 7.82
C LEU A 57 -11.98 -9.72 6.37
N TRP A 58 -11.36 -8.59 6.07
CA TRP A 58 -11.26 -8.07 4.70
C TRP A 58 -10.48 -9.02 3.79
N ARG A 59 -9.35 -9.57 4.26
CA ARG A 59 -8.55 -10.55 3.52
C ARG A 59 -9.39 -11.77 3.16
N GLN A 60 -10.12 -12.32 4.12
CA GLN A 60 -11.02 -13.46 3.91
C GLN A 60 -12.12 -13.13 2.89
N LYS A 61 -12.81 -11.99 3.07
CA LYS A 61 -13.92 -11.57 2.20
C LYS A 61 -13.50 -11.37 0.75
N ASN A 62 -12.29 -10.84 0.52
CA ASN A 62 -11.80 -10.48 -0.80
C ASN A 62 -10.82 -11.51 -1.39
N LYS A 63 -10.58 -12.62 -0.69
CA LYS A 63 -9.66 -13.70 -1.11
C LYS A 63 -8.25 -13.19 -1.38
N ILE A 64 -7.75 -12.34 -0.50
CA ILE A 64 -6.46 -11.67 -0.69
C ILE A 64 -5.29 -12.67 -0.62
N ASP A 65 -5.40 -13.71 0.20
CA ASP A 65 -4.36 -14.76 0.26
C ASP A 65 -4.24 -15.57 -1.04
N GLU A 66 -5.26 -15.53 -1.91
CA GLU A 66 -5.27 -16.17 -3.23
C GLU A 66 -4.95 -15.19 -4.38
N ILE A 67 -4.86 -13.88 -4.10
CA ILE A 67 -4.85 -12.84 -5.15
C ILE A 67 -3.61 -12.88 -6.05
N LEU A 68 -2.49 -13.43 -5.57
CA LEU A 68 -1.27 -13.58 -6.38
C LEU A 68 -1.44 -14.61 -7.50
N ALA A 69 -2.30 -15.62 -7.30
CA ALA A 69 -2.63 -16.63 -8.31
C ALA A 69 -3.70 -16.16 -9.31
N TRP A 70 -4.46 -15.13 -8.95
CA TRP A 70 -5.46 -14.54 -9.83
C TRP A 70 -4.79 -13.92 -11.07
N GLN A 71 -5.37 -14.14 -12.25
CA GLN A 71 -4.85 -13.59 -13.51
C GLN A 71 -5.78 -12.49 -14.00
N ALA A 72 -5.25 -11.27 -14.07
CA ALA A 72 -5.97 -10.16 -14.68
C ALA A 72 -6.10 -10.41 -16.20
N PRO A 73 -7.20 -9.99 -16.84
CA PRO A 73 -7.32 -10.08 -18.29
C PRO A 73 -6.15 -9.38 -18.98
N SER A 74 -5.58 -9.99 -20.02
CA SER A 74 -4.38 -9.47 -20.71
C SER A 74 -4.56 -8.06 -21.25
N GLU A 75 -5.76 -7.73 -21.73
CA GLU A 75 -6.13 -6.37 -22.14
C GLU A 75 -6.09 -5.38 -20.98
N PHE A 76 -6.48 -5.82 -19.79
CA PHE A 76 -6.41 -4.97 -18.60
C PHE A 76 -4.96 -4.71 -18.20
N VAL A 77 -4.11 -5.75 -18.21
CA VAL A 77 -2.67 -5.61 -17.92
C VAL A 77 -1.99 -4.65 -18.91
N SER A 78 -2.33 -4.73 -20.20
CA SER A 78 -1.75 -3.84 -21.22
C SER A 78 -2.21 -2.39 -21.09
N GLN A 79 -3.42 -2.15 -20.57
CA GLN A 79 -3.94 -0.81 -20.31
C GLN A 79 -3.42 -0.18 -19.01
N TYR A 80 -3.11 -1.00 -18.01
CA TYR A 80 -2.67 -0.57 -16.68
C TYR A 80 -1.30 -1.18 -16.33
N PRO A 81 -0.24 -0.93 -17.11
CA PRO A 81 1.07 -1.51 -16.86
C PRO A 81 1.69 -0.90 -15.59
N TYR A 82 2.50 -1.68 -14.89
CA TYR A 82 3.45 -1.23 -13.87
C TYR A 82 4.72 -2.06 -13.97
N ASP A 83 5.84 -1.51 -13.51
CA ASP A 83 7.11 -2.20 -13.37
C ASP A 83 7.41 -2.41 -11.88
N MET A 84 8.03 -3.53 -11.54
CA MET A 84 8.40 -3.88 -10.17
C MET A 84 9.82 -4.43 -10.05
N ASP A 85 10.63 -4.37 -11.11
CA ASP A 85 11.94 -5.06 -11.18
C ASP A 85 13.09 -4.32 -10.47
N GLY A 86 12.79 -3.17 -9.86
CA GLY A 86 13.76 -2.40 -9.07
C GLY A 86 13.81 -2.78 -7.59
N GLU A 87 14.97 -2.55 -6.99
CA GLU A 87 15.18 -2.49 -5.54
C GLU A 87 15.90 -1.17 -5.20
N ASP A 88 15.58 -0.59 -4.05
CA ASP A 88 16.31 0.57 -3.56
C ASP A 88 17.65 0.16 -2.88
N LYS A 89 18.43 1.16 -2.44
CA LYS A 89 19.75 0.92 -1.83
C LYS A 89 19.70 0.11 -0.53
N GLU A 90 18.53 0.00 0.10
CA GLU A 90 18.31 -0.76 1.33
C GLU A 90 17.59 -2.10 1.07
N GLY A 91 17.36 -2.46 -0.20
CA GLY A 91 16.72 -3.71 -0.61
C GLY A 91 15.20 -3.69 -0.60
N TYR A 92 14.56 -2.52 -0.45
CA TYR A 92 13.10 -2.43 -0.54
C TYR A 92 12.67 -2.52 -2.01
N PRO A 93 11.64 -3.32 -2.34
CA PRO A 93 11.09 -3.37 -3.70
C PRO A 93 10.63 -2.00 -4.18
N VAL A 94 10.90 -1.70 -5.45
CA VAL A 94 10.52 -0.44 -6.11
C VAL A 94 9.49 -0.73 -7.19
N PHE A 95 8.34 -0.06 -7.10
CA PHE A 95 7.26 -0.14 -8.06
C PHE A 95 7.17 1.17 -8.84
N LEU A 96 7.26 1.11 -10.16
CA LEU A 96 7.02 2.24 -11.05
C LEU A 96 5.64 2.08 -11.70
N VAL A 97 4.74 3.00 -11.35
CA VAL A 97 3.37 3.03 -11.86
C VAL A 97 3.21 4.25 -12.77
N PRO A 98 3.12 4.07 -14.10
CA PRO A 98 2.85 5.14 -15.06
C PRO A 98 1.38 5.58 -15.00
N LEU A 99 0.98 6.13 -13.85
CA LEU A 99 -0.39 6.53 -13.53
C LEU A 99 -0.95 7.54 -14.54
N GLY A 100 -0.12 8.45 -15.08
CA GLY A 100 -0.57 9.40 -16.09
C GLY A 100 -1.01 8.76 -17.41
N ARG A 101 -0.62 7.51 -17.66
CA ARG A 101 -1.02 6.72 -18.84
C ARG A 101 -2.20 5.79 -18.57
N TRP A 102 -2.62 5.63 -17.30
CA TRP A 102 -3.74 4.80 -16.93
C TRP A 102 -5.06 5.54 -17.19
N ASP A 103 -5.96 4.94 -17.97
CA ASP A 103 -7.31 5.48 -18.18
C ASP A 103 -8.29 5.02 -17.10
N ILE A 104 -8.02 5.43 -15.85
CA ILE A 104 -8.84 5.09 -14.67
C ILE A 104 -10.31 5.46 -14.88
N ARG A 105 -10.56 6.61 -15.51
CA ARG A 105 -11.90 7.09 -15.83
C ARG A 105 -12.64 6.08 -16.70
N ARG A 106 -12.01 5.59 -17.77
CA ARG A 106 -12.61 4.59 -18.65
C ARG A 106 -12.84 3.27 -17.94
N ALA A 107 -11.92 2.80 -17.10
CA ALA A 107 -12.16 1.61 -16.26
C ALA A 107 -13.41 1.79 -15.39
N TYR A 108 -13.57 2.95 -14.76
CA TYR A 108 -14.74 3.25 -13.95
C TYR A 108 -16.03 3.29 -14.77
N GLU A 109 -16.05 4.05 -15.88
CA GLU A 109 -17.22 4.19 -16.76
C GLU A 109 -17.62 2.85 -17.42
N SER A 110 -16.66 1.94 -17.62
CA SER A 110 -16.90 0.60 -18.17
C SER A 110 -17.35 -0.42 -17.11
N GLY A 111 -17.54 -0.04 -15.85
CA GLY A 111 -17.94 -0.95 -14.77
C GLY A 111 -16.82 -1.88 -14.27
N HIS A 112 -15.56 -1.57 -14.57
CA HIS A 112 -14.39 -2.37 -14.18
C HIS A 112 -13.84 -2.00 -12.79
N GLN A 113 -14.60 -1.33 -11.91
CA GLN A 113 -14.10 -0.91 -10.60
C GLN A 113 -13.64 -2.09 -9.73
N LYS A 114 -14.39 -3.20 -9.76
CA LYS A 114 -14.00 -4.42 -9.02
C LYS A 114 -12.70 -5.01 -9.57
N LEU A 115 -12.55 -5.03 -10.88
CA LEU A 115 -11.36 -5.53 -11.56
C LEU A 115 -10.14 -4.65 -11.22
N MET A 116 -10.31 -3.32 -11.25
CA MET A 116 -9.29 -2.35 -10.84
C MET A 116 -8.86 -2.55 -9.39
N ARG A 117 -9.81 -2.71 -8.45
CA ARG A 117 -9.49 -2.99 -7.06
C ARG A 117 -8.68 -4.27 -6.88
N GLN A 118 -9.12 -5.37 -7.48
CA GLN A 118 -8.38 -6.65 -7.43
C GLN A 118 -6.98 -6.54 -8.04
N TYR A 119 -6.84 -5.75 -9.11
CA TYR A 119 -5.55 -5.50 -9.75
C TYR A 119 -4.59 -4.71 -8.84
N ILE A 120 -5.11 -3.72 -8.12
CA ILE A 120 -4.34 -2.94 -7.15
C ILE A 120 -4.01 -3.75 -5.90
N ASP A 121 -4.96 -4.53 -5.39
CA ASP A 121 -4.72 -5.48 -4.29
C ASP A 121 -3.61 -6.48 -4.66
N GLN A 122 -3.64 -7.00 -5.89
CA GLN A 122 -2.57 -7.86 -6.39
C GLN A 122 -1.22 -7.13 -6.45
N LEU A 123 -1.19 -5.88 -6.92
CA LEU A 123 0.04 -5.08 -6.96
C LEU A 123 0.64 -4.93 -5.55
N LEU A 124 -0.19 -4.61 -4.55
CA LEU A 124 0.26 -4.49 -3.16
C LEU A 124 0.75 -5.82 -2.58
N GLU A 125 0.05 -6.92 -2.82
CA GLU A 125 0.51 -8.25 -2.38
C GLU A 125 1.80 -8.68 -3.11
N ARG A 126 2.01 -8.31 -4.39
CA ARG A 126 3.28 -8.54 -5.09
C ARG A 126 4.43 -7.77 -4.45
N ALA A 127 4.16 -6.55 -3.96
CA ALA A 127 5.16 -5.78 -3.23
C ALA A 127 5.58 -6.48 -1.93
N LEU A 128 4.60 -6.99 -1.17
CA LEU A 128 4.86 -7.77 0.04
C LEU A 128 5.56 -9.11 -0.29
N GLU A 129 5.20 -9.77 -1.38
CA GLU A 129 5.86 -11.00 -1.84
C GLU A 129 7.33 -10.75 -2.18
N LYS A 130 7.65 -9.70 -2.96
CA LYS A 130 9.05 -9.35 -3.26
C LYS A 130 9.84 -9.05 -1.99
N ALA A 131 9.25 -8.31 -1.03
CA ALA A 131 9.89 -8.05 0.25
C ALA A 131 10.14 -9.34 1.05
N ARG A 132 9.16 -10.25 1.09
CA ARG A 132 9.31 -11.58 1.72
C ARG A 132 10.42 -12.40 1.06
N MET A 133 10.45 -12.43 -0.27
CA MET A 133 11.48 -13.15 -1.03
C MET A 133 12.88 -12.59 -0.73
N LYS A 134 13.03 -11.27 -0.67
CA LYS A 134 14.29 -10.62 -0.28
C LYS A 134 14.77 -11.08 1.10
N ASN A 135 13.87 -11.11 2.09
CA ASN A 135 14.20 -11.56 3.45
C ASN A 135 14.62 -13.04 3.53
N LEU A 136 14.15 -13.87 2.57
CA LEU A 136 14.49 -15.29 2.50
C LEU A 136 15.81 -15.53 1.77
N THR A 137 16.07 -14.80 0.68
CA THR A 137 17.27 -14.98 -0.15
C THR A 137 18.49 -14.27 0.43
N ASP A 138 18.29 -13.23 1.25
CA ASP A 138 19.37 -12.49 1.91
C ASP A 138 19.04 -12.23 3.39
N PRO A 139 19.05 -13.27 4.25
CA PRO A 139 18.67 -13.16 5.66
C PRO A 139 19.67 -12.35 6.51
N GLY A 140 20.87 -12.05 5.98
CA GLY A 140 21.86 -11.19 6.63
C GLY A 140 21.62 -9.70 6.38
N SER A 141 20.78 -9.38 5.38
CA SER A 141 20.38 -8.01 5.07
C SER A 141 19.33 -7.47 6.04
N LYS A 142 19.09 -6.16 5.95
CA LYS A 142 18.03 -5.49 6.69
C LYS A 142 16.68 -6.12 6.36
N TYR A 143 15.88 -6.43 7.36
CA TYR A 143 14.51 -6.92 7.13
C TYR A 143 13.67 -5.85 6.44
N VAL A 144 13.04 -6.22 5.33
CA VAL A 144 12.17 -5.36 4.52
C VAL A 144 10.72 -5.86 4.54
N ASN A 145 9.77 -4.98 4.79
CA ASN A 145 8.32 -5.26 4.78
C ASN A 145 7.49 -4.08 4.28
N GLN A 146 8.16 -3.20 3.55
CA GLN A 146 7.60 -2.00 2.94
C GLN A 146 8.04 -1.98 1.46
N ALA A 147 7.50 -1.07 0.67
CA ALA A 147 7.90 -0.86 -0.71
C ALA A 147 7.98 0.63 -1.05
N VAL A 148 8.77 0.96 -2.08
CA VAL A 148 8.85 2.30 -2.66
C VAL A 148 7.92 2.34 -3.87
N PHE A 149 7.03 3.33 -3.91
CA PHE A 149 6.13 3.56 -5.03
C PHE A 149 6.53 4.83 -5.76
N ILE A 150 6.77 4.72 -7.06
CA ILE A 150 7.04 5.83 -7.97
C ILE A 150 5.84 5.97 -8.88
N TRP A 151 5.15 7.10 -8.79
CA TRP A 151 4.00 7.46 -9.60
C TRP A 151 4.49 8.37 -10.73
N ASP A 152 4.61 7.83 -11.94
CA ASP A 152 4.90 8.63 -13.12
C ASP A 152 3.61 9.26 -13.64
N LEU A 153 3.55 10.58 -13.48
CA LEU A 153 2.39 11.40 -13.81
C LEU A 153 2.46 11.96 -15.23
N ASP A 154 3.45 11.55 -16.04
CA ASP A 154 3.51 11.93 -17.45
C ASP A 154 2.25 11.48 -18.20
N GLY A 155 1.64 12.41 -18.93
CA GLY A 155 0.35 12.21 -19.61
C GLY A 155 -0.89 12.44 -18.75
N LEU A 156 -0.76 12.62 -17.43
CA LEU A 156 -1.91 12.90 -16.57
C LEU A 156 -2.49 14.28 -16.89
N THR A 157 -3.79 14.34 -17.16
CA THR A 157 -4.51 15.58 -17.47
C THR A 157 -5.39 16.04 -16.31
N MET A 158 -5.64 17.36 -16.19
CA MET A 158 -6.60 17.89 -15.20
C MET A 158 -7.97 17.23 -15.32
N ARG A 159 -8.44 17.00 -16.56
CA ARG A 159 -9.73 16.35 -16.82
C ARG A 159 -9.82 14.94 -16.23
N GLN A 160 -8.73 14.18 -16.24
CA GLN A 160 -8.67 12.87 -15.59
C GLN A 160 -8.68 13.02 -14.07
N MET A 161 -7.83 13.91 -13.53
CA MET A 161 -7.73 14.12 -12.08
C MET A 161 -9.05 14.56 -11.43
N THR A 162 -9.81 15.44 -12.09
CA THR A 162 -11.08 15.95 -11.57
C THR A 162 -12.28 15.08 -11.95
N SER A 163 -12.08 13.90 -12.56
CA SER A 163 -13.18 13.01 -12.90
C SER A 163 -13.65 12.24 -11.66
N THR A 164 -14.96 12.07 -11.50
CA THR A 164 -15.54 11.30 -10.38
C THR A 164 -14.95 9.90 -10.26
N GLY A 165 -14.74 9.22 -11.40
CA GLY A 165 -14.14 7.88 -11.40
C GLY A 165 -12.70 7.85 -10.88
N MET A 166 -11.89 8.88 -11.17
CA MET A 166 -10.55 9.00 -10.59
C MET A 166 -10.62 9.25 -9.08
N ILE A 167 -11.46 10.19 -8.65
CA ILE A 167 -11.61 10.54 -7.23
C ILE A 167 -12.07 9.31 -6.43
N ASP A 168 -13.10 8.61 -6.89
CA ASP A 168 -13.63 7.40 -6.25
C ASP A 168 -12.57 6.31 -6.13
N VAL A 169 -11.83 6.04 -7.21
CA VAL A 169 -10.76 5.03 -7.21
C VAL A 169 -9.64 5.43 -6.25
N CYS A 170 -9.20 6.69 -6.26
CA CYS A 170 -8.20 7.19 -5.33
C CYS A 170 -8.65 7.05 -3.87
N LEU A 171 -9.89 7.45 -3.56
CA LEU A 171 -10.45 7.32 -2.21
C LEU A 171 -10.55 5.85 -1.77
N ASP A 172 -10.98 4.96 -2.66
CA ASP A 172 -11.03 3.52 -2.40
C ASP A 172 -9.65 2.95 -2.10
N ILE A 173 -8.63 3.29 -2.91
CA ILE A 173 -7.25 2.86 -2.70
C ILE A 173 -6.73 3.35 -1.36
N CYS A 174 -6.94 4.63 -1.05
CA CYS A 174 -6.42 5.21 0.19
C CYS A 174 -7.05 4.55 1.42
N LYS A 175 -8.38 4.37 1.42
CA LYS A 175 -9.08 3.64 2.48
C LYS A 175 -8.56 2.22 2.62
N ASN A 176 -8.26 1.57 1.50
CA ASN A 176 -7.75 0.20 1.51
C ASN A 176 -6.34 0.12 2.13
N LEU A 177 -5.45 1.03 1.74
CA LEU A 177 -4.10 1.14 2.31
C LEU A 177 -4.15 1.43 3.81
N GLU A 178 -4.93 2.43 4.22
CA GLU A 178 -5.01 2.87 5.62
C GLU A 178 -5.60 1.78 6.54
N ASN A 179 -6.57 1.00 6.06
CA ASN A 179 -7.26 0.02 6.90
C ASN A 179 -6.61 -1.37 6.89
N HIS A 180 -5.95 -1.75 5.79
CA HIS A 180 -5.56 -3.16 5.59
C HIS A 180 -4.06 -3.37 5.33
N TYR A 181 -3.33 -2.31 4.94
CA TYR A 181 -1.90 -2.38 4.63
C TYR A 181 -1.11 -1.33 5.43
N PRO A 182 -1.13 -1.39 6.77
CA PRO A 182 -0.44 -0.40 7.61
C PRO A 182 1.04 -0.35 7.25
N GLU A 183 1.57 0.86 7.11
CA GLU A 183 3.00 1.12 6.88
C GLU A 183 3.59 0.38 5.67
N ILE A 184 2.80 -0.02 4.67
CA ILE A 184 3.31 -0.72 3.48
C ILE A 184 4.19 0.20 2.62
N MET A 185 3.92 1.50 2.59
CA MET A 185 4.70 2.46 1.81
C MET A 185 5.91 2.92 2.62
N LYS A 186 7.12 2.61 2.15
CA LYS A 186 8.34 3.22 2.71
C LYS A 186 8.43 4.68 2.28
N ILE A 187 8.29 4.90 0.96
CA ILE A 187 8.36 6.19 0.30
C ILE A 187 7.37 6.15 -0.87
N SER A 188 6.69 7.27 -1.11
CA SER A 188 5.85 7.52 -2.28
C SER A 188 6.39 8.73 -3.02
N ILE A 189 6.82 8.56 -4.26
CA ILE A 189 7.46 9.59 -5.09
C ILE A 189 6.59 9.85 -6.30
N SER A 190 6.28 11.12 -6.57
CA SER A 190 5.59 11.51 -7.80
C SER A 190 6.58 12.19 -8.74
N ILE A 191 6.68 11.73 -9.99
CA ILE A 191 7.57 12.30 -11.01
C ILE A 191 6.79 12.78 -12.23
N ASN A 192 7.38 13.68 -13.02
CA ASN A 192 6.81 14.23 -14.26
C ASN A 192 5.43 14.92 -14.10
N GLY A 193 5.05 15.30 -12.88
CA GLY A 193 3.81 16.02 -12.61
C GLY A 193 3.85 17.45 -13.14
N LYS A 194 2.89 17.80 -14.00
CA LYS A 194 2.74 19.16 -14.55
C LYS A 194 1.99 20.13 -13.63
N PHE A 195 1.32 19.61 -12.59
CA PHE A 195 0.43 20.36 -11.72
C PHE A 195 0.95 20.36 -10.27
N LYS A 196 2.20 20.83 -10.08
CA LYS A 196 2.91 20.78 -8.79
C LYS A 196 2.10 21.38 -7.61
N GLU A 197 1.28 22.39 -7.88
CA GLU A 197 0.45 23.07 -6.86
C GLU A 197 -0.92 22.39 -6.63
N GLN A 198 -1.58 21.87 -7.68
CA GLN A 198 -2.93 21.30 -7.58
C GLN A 198 -2.96 19.84 -7.10
N ILE A 199 -1.88 19.08 -7.33
CA ILE A 199 -1.68 17.77 -6.70
C ILE A 199 -1.56 17.93 -5.16
N PHE A 200 -1.00 19.06 -4.71
CA PHE A 200 -0.93 19.43 -3.29
C PHE A 200 -2.28 19.93 -2.75
N GLU A 201 -3.14 20.54 -3.58
CA GLU A 201 -4.50 20.98 -3.17
C GLU A 201 -5.53 19.84 -3.10
N MET A 202 -5.46 18.80 -3.93
CA MET A 202 -6.25 17.56 -3.70
C MET A 202 -5.92 16.93 -2.34
N ARG A 203 -4.72 17.19 -1.81
CA ARG A 203 -4.28 16.78 -0.47
C ARG A 203 -4.93 17.58 0.67
N LEU A 204 -5.51 18.75 0.39
CA LEU A 204 -6.14 19.62 1.40
C LEU A 204 -7.68 19.54 1.40
N CYS A 205 -8.32 19.18 0.28
CA CYS A 205 -9.76 19.36 0.16
C CYS A 205 -10.61 18.19 0.69
N GLU A 206 -10.14 16.93 0.72
CA GLU A 206 -11.02 15.82 1.15
C GLU A 206 -10.43 14.78 2.10
N THR A 207 -9.13 14.78 2.41
CA THR A 207 -8.61 13.92 3.47
C THR A 207 -7.29 14.46 4.04
N ASN A 208 -7.30 14.89 5.32
CA ASN A 208 -6.10 15.05 6.16
C ASN A 208 -5.24 13.76 6.32
N MET A 209 -5.50 12.73 5.54
CA MET A 209 -5.05 11.34 5.70
C MET A 209 -3.59 11.12 5.27
N PHE A 210 -2.99 12.07 4.57
CA PHE A 210 -1.59 11.99 4.10
C PHE A 210 -0.58 12.85 4.86
N LEU A 211 -1.00 13.56 5.92
CA LEU A 211 -0.08 14.31 6.78
C LEU A 211 0.03 13.73 8.20
N ASP A 212 -0.95 12.94 8.66
CA ASP A 212 -0.88 12.24 9.96
C ASP A 212 -0.17 10.87 9.88
N THR A 213 -0.03 10.32 8.68
CA THR A 213 0.78 9.13 8.44
C THR A 213 2.15 9.59 7.96
N GLY A 214 3.23 9.18 8.63
CA GLY A 214 4.60 9.70 8.48
C GLY A 214 5.29 9.50 7.11
N TYR A 215 4.55 9.61 6.00
CA TYR A 215 5.04 9.45 4.63
C TYR A 215 5.56 10.78 4.05
N THR A 216 6.84 10.80 3.68
CA THR A 216 7.39 11.89 2.87
C THR A 216 6.99 11.70 1.41
N VAL A 217 6.25 12.66 0.85
CA VAL A 217 6.03 12.77 -0.59
C VAL A 217 7.07 13.76 -1.12
N GLU A 218 8.12 13.27 -1.77
CA GLU A 218 9.03 14.12 -2.51
C GLU A 218 8.54 14.25 -3.95
N CYS A 219 8.07 15.45 -4.34
CA CYS A 219 7.92 15.82 -5.74
C CYS A 219 9.26 16.40 -6.22
N LYS A 220 9.94 15.75 -7.17
CA LYS A 220 11.05 16.34 -7.92
C LYS A 220 10.57 16.81 -9.29
#